data_AF-A0A5M9P050-F1
#
_entry.id   AF-A0A5M9P050-F1
#
_cell.length_a   1.000
_cell.length_b   1.000
_cell.length_c   1.000
_cell.angle_alpha   90.00
_cell.angle_beta   90.00
_cell.angle_gamma   90.00
#
_symmetry.space_group_name_H-M   'P 1'
#
loop_
_entity.id
_entity.type
_entity.pdbx_description
1 polymer ?
#
loop_
_entity_poly.entity_id
_entity_poly.type
_entity_poly.pdbx_seq_one_letter_code
_entity_poly.pdbx_strand_id
1 'polypeptide(L)'
;MNKVSQALDQPNCNKPSIISKQAYSILIITLVVLACSTILDHAAHDAVNESLSSALITFGSASLLDSVVSMFKSFEVSVGVASFDLGQMLNSISDMLDLFKHTMALALASLSLQKFLLITMSSKLFNALVLLSGIGLLATIWTGKLTPFKERATKVFKTLLIVRFAVIASVSLSLAADHLFIDESVKENEAQATELSQSISKKVENIASIQTNGEQEDKGFIDGMSDKWDSMKANVITPKDIIVNIMESIDNAMIKFINLMMLFVLKTIFLPILFLLAFKKFVVEAF
;
A
#
# COMPACT_ATOMS: atom_id res chain seq x y z
N MET A 1 -23.73 -65.50 57.77
CA MET A 1 -23.17 -66.26 56.64
C MET A 1 -22.92 -65.30 55.48
N ASN A 2 -21.69 -65.33 54.95
CA ASN A 2 -21.21 -64.88 53.62
C ASN A 2 -20.99 -63.39 53.26
N LYS A 3 -19.69 -63.08 53.05
CA LYS A 3 -19.00 -62.37 51.93
C LYS A 3 -19.55 -61.01 51.45
N VAL A 4 -18.81 -59.90 51.54
CA VAL A 4 -17.67 -59.43 50.69
C VAL A 4 -17.99 -59.40 49.18
N SER A 5 -17.69 -58.26 48.53
CA SER A 5 -17.84 -57.86 47.09
C SER A 5 -19.18 -57.20 46.74
N GLN A 6 -19.30 -56.00 46.14
CA GLN A 6 -18.45 -55.15 45.27
C GLN A 6 -18.90 -53.68 45.48
N ALA A 7 -18.01 -52.71 45.70
CA ALA A 7 -17.16 -52.02 44.72
C ALA A 7 -17.93 -51.09 43.75
N LEU A 8 -17.68 -49.78 43.93
CA LEU A 8 -17.47 -48.75 42.90
C LEU A 8 -18.65 -48.34 42.00
N ASP A 9 -19.11 -47.09 42.14
CA ASP A 9 -19.07 -46.17 40.99
C ASP A 9 -19.17 -44.68 41.42
N GLN A 10 -18.05 -43.97 41.36
CA GLN A 10 -17.98 -42.53 41.06
C GLN A 10 -16.99 -42.38 39.89
N PRO A 11 -16.98 -41.26 39.16
CA PRO A 11 -18.06 -40.48 38.59
C PRO A 11 -18.00 -40.56 37.05
N ASN A 12 -19.02 -40.03 36.37
CA ASN A 12 -19.05 -39.87 34.92
C ASN A 12 -17.86 -38.99 34.44
N CYS A 13 -16.74 -39.64 34.17
CA CYS A 13 -15.52 -39.01 33.68
C CYS A 13 -15.64 -38.94 32.16
N ASN A 14 -16.10 -37.79 31.66
CA ASN A 14 -16.10 -37.44 30.23
C ASN A 14 -14.66 -37.48 29.69
N LYS A 15 -14.21 -38.67 29.31
CA LYS A 15 -12.96 -38.93 28.62
C LYS A 15 -13.18 -38.50 27.17
N PRO A 16 -12.41 -37.54 26.60
CA PRO A 16 -12.60 -37.14 25.21
C PRO A 16 -12.39 -38.36 24.31
N SER A 17 -13.44 -38.73 23.56
CA SER A 17 -13.46 -39.91 22.69
C SER A 17 -12.37 -39.81 21.61
N ILE A 18 -11.79 -40.94 21.23
CA ILE A 18 -10.65 -41.02 20.28
C ILE A 18 -10.97 -40.36 18.92
N ILE A 19 -12.26 -40.29 18.57
CA ILE A 19 -12.80 -39.65 17.36
C ILE A 19 -12.54 -38.12 17.35
N SER A 20 -12.66 -37.44 18.50
CA SER A 20 -12.40 -35.99 18.58
C SER A 20 -10.91 -35.65 18.44
N LYS A 21 -10.02 -36.55 18.90
CA LYS A 21 -8.57 -36.40 18.75
C LYS A 21 -8.11 -36.54 17.29
N GLN A 22 -8.67 -37.50 16.56
CA GLN A 22 -8.34 -37.70 15.14
C GLN A 22 -8.83 -36.54 14.27
N ALA A 23 -10.04 -36.04 14.52
CA ALA A 23 -10.56 -34.84 13.84
C ALA A 23 -9.67 -33.61 14.09
N TYR A 24 -9.19 -33.41 15.32
CA TYR A 24 -8.29 -32.30 15.66
C TYR A 24 -6.91 -32.42 14.98
N SER A 25 -6.36 -33.64 14.91
CA SER A 25 -5.10 -33.89 14.21
C SER A 25 -5.22 -33.67 12.69
N ILE A 26 -6.33 -34.09 12.08
CA ILE A 26 -6.61 -33.85 10.65
C ILE A 26 -6.70 -32.35 10.38
N LEU A 27 -7.44 -31.60 11.22
CA LEU A 27 -7.56 -30.14 11.09
C LEU A 27 -6.20 -29.43 11.17
N ILE A 28 -5.33 -29.83 12.10
CA ILE A 28 -3.97 -29.28 12.22
C ILE A 28 -3.14 -29.60 10.98
N ILE A 29 -3.19 -30.83 10.47
CA ILE A 29 -2.45 -31.24 9.28
C ILE A 29 -2.93 -30.46 8.05
N THR A 30 -4.24 -30.32 7.86
CA THR A 30 -4.82 -29.51 6.79
C THR A 30 -4.38 -28.04 6.89
N LEU A 31 -4.37 -27.46 8.09
CA LEU A 31 -3.88 -26.09 8.35
C LEU A 31 -2.39 -25.93 8.04
N VAL A 32 -1.56 -26.92 8.37
CA VAL A 32 -0.12 -26.92 8.08
C VAL A 32 0.15 -27.07 6.59
N VAL A 33 -0.61 -27.93 5.89
CA VAL A 33 -0.50 -28.10 4.44
C VAL A 33 -0.95 -26.84 3.70
N LEU A 34 -2.07 -26.22 4.12
CA LEU A 34 -2.53 -24.93 3.60
C LEU A 34 -1.51 -23.82 3.89
N ALA A 35 -0.96 -23.77 5.10
CA ALA A 35 0.10 -22.83 5.44
C ALA A 35 1.30 -23.02 4.50
N CYS A 36 1.75 -24.24 4.27
CA CYS A 36 2.85 -24.52 3.33
C CYS A 36 2.49 -24.36 1.85
N SER A 37 1.24 -24.05 1.49
CA SER A 37 0.82 -23.96 0.10
C SER A 37 1.38 -22.69 -0.55
N THR A 38 2.38 -22.88 -1.41
CA THR A 38 3.13 -21.81 -2.09
C THR A 38 2.27 -21.01 -3.07
N ILE A 39 1.16 -21.55 -3.55
CA ILE A 39 0.26 -20.89 -4.49
C ILE A 39 -0.34 -19.61 -3.92
N LEU A 40 -0.73 -19.64 -2.64
CA LEU A 40 -1.35 -18.49 -2.00
C LEU A 40 -0.29 -17.42 -1.63
N ASP A 41 0.93 -17.86 -1.33
CA ASP A 41 2.07 -16.97 -1.13
C ASP A 41 2.47 -16.26 -2.44
N HIS A 42 2.44 -16.93 -3.60
CA HIS A 42 2.75 -16.31 -4.89
C HIS A 42 1.74 -15.22 -5.28
N ALA A 43 0.45 -15.53 -5.22
CA ALA A 43 -0.60 -14.54 -5.51
C ALA A 43 -0.50 -13.31 -4.59
N ALA A 44 -0.16 -13.53 -3.32
CA ALA A 44 0.01 -12.44 -2.37
C ALA A 44 1.28 -11.59 -2.65
N HIS A 45 2.39 -12.20 -3.08
CA HIS A 45 3.58 -11.46 -3.47
C HIS A 45 3.34 -10.56 -4.68
N ASP A 46 2.61 -11.07 -5.67
CA ASP A 46 2.33 -10.35 -6.92
C ASP A 46 1.40 -9.17 -6.65
N ALA A 47 0.31 -9.39 -5.90
CA ALA A 47 -0.64 -8.34 -5.54
C ALA A 47 -0.01 -7.18 -4.75
N VAL A 48 0.83 -7.49 -3.77
CA VAL A 48 1.56 -6.47 -2.99
C VAL A 48 2.59 -5.75 -3.87
N ASN A 49 3.24 -6.46 -4.80
CA ASN A 49 4.23 -5.86 -5.69
C ASN A 49 3.60 -4.90 -6.70
N GLU A 50 2.46 -5.28 -7.27
CA GLU A 50 1.66 -4.41 -8.14
C GLU A 50 1.22 -3.15 -7.40
N SER A 51 0.64 -3.33 -6.20
CA SER A 51 0.18 -2.19 -5.38
C SER A 51 1.34 -1.27 -4.96
N LEU A 52 2.52 -1.82 -4.64
CA LEU A 52 3.71 -1.04 -4.30
C LEU A 52 4.23 -0.26 -5.51
N SER A 53 4.25 -0.88 -6.70
CA SER A 53 4.68 -0.24 -7.95
C SER A 53 3.77 0.94 -8.29
N SER A 54 2.45 0.73 -8.30
CA SER A 54 1.47 1.78 -8.57
C SER A 54 1.55 2.93 -7.57
N ALA A 55 1.68 2.62 -6.27
CA ALA A 55 1.86 3.65 -5.24
C ALA A 55 3.15 4.47 -5.46
N LEU A 56 4.25 3.81 -5.84
CA LEU A 56 5.54 4.46 -6.06
C LEU A 56 5.51 5.36 -7.30
N ILE A 57 4.92 4.89 -8.41
CA ILE A 57 4.74 5.67 -9.64
C ILE A 57 3.89 6.91 -9.38
N THR A 58 2.78 6.73 -8.66
CA THR A 58 1.87 7.84 -8.34
C THR A 58 2.54 8.85 -7.39
N PHE A 59 3.24 8.38 -6.35
CA PHE A 59 4.01 9.23 -5.45
C PHE A 59 5.11 10.02 -6.19
N GLY A 60 5.82 9.36 -7.11
CA GLY A 60 6.81 9.99 -7.98
C GLY A 60 6.18 11.05 -8.88
N SER A 61 5.03 10.75 -9.49
CA SER A 61 4.29 11.69 -10.34
C SER A 61 3.88 12.96 -9.57
N ALA A 62 3.41 12.82 -8.33
CA ALA A 62 3.08 13.96 -7.48
C ALA A 62 4.33 14.76 -7.06
N SER A 63 5.44 14.09 -6.78
CA SER A 63 6.72 14.75 -6.43
C SER A 63 7.29 15.57 -7.59
N LEU A 64 7.10 15.10 -8.83
CA LEU A 64 7.45 15.87 -10.03
C LEU A 64 6.59 17.12 -10.16
N LEU A 65 5.27 17.02 -9.94
CA LEU A 65 4.38 18.17 -9.96
C LEU A 65 4.72 19.19 -8.86
N ASP A 66 5.03 18.72 -7.66
CA ASP A 66 5.44 19.57 -6.54
C ASP A 66 6.71 20.36 -6.87
N SER A 67 7.68 19.71 -7.52
CA SER A 67 8.89 20.37 -8.00
C SER A 67 8.58 21.47 -9.02
N VAL A 68 7.65 21.20 -9.94
CA VAL A 68 7.18 22.18 -10.93
C VAL A 68 6.47 23.35 -10.25
N VAL A 69 5.57 23.10 -9.31
CA VAL A 69 4.85 24.14 -8.56
C VAL A 69 5.82 25.01 -7.76
N SER A 70 6.79 24.41 -7.07
CA SER A 70 7.81 25.13 -6.31
C SER A 70 8.68 26.04 -7.19
N MET A 71 9.01 25.60 -8.40
CA MET A 71 9.71 26.43 -9.39
C MET A 71 8.88 27.69 -9.73
N PHE A 72 7.59 27.54 -9.98
CA PHE A 72 6.72 28.67 -10.29
C PHE A 72 6.48 29.61 -9.10
N LYS A 73 6.38 29.07 -7.87
CA LYS A 73 6.35 29.89 -6.64
C LYS A 73 7.60 30.77 -6.52
N SER A 74 8.75 30.25 -6.93
CA SER A 74 10.02 30.99 -6.87
C SER A 74 10.06 32.20 -7.81
N PHE A 75 9.36 32.15 -8.96
CA PHE A 75 9.28 33.28 -9.90
C PHE A 75 8.37 34.41 -9.40
N GLU A 76 7.32 34.08 -8.67
CA GLU A 76 6.36 35.03 -8.14
C GLU A 76 6.97 35.99 -7.11
N VAL A 77 7.88 35.49 -6.26
CA VAL A 77 8.56 36.29 -5.23
C VAL A 77 9.40 37.42 -5.83
N SER A 78 9.77 37.32 -7.11
CA SER A 78 10.60 38.30 -7.82
C SER A 78 9.81 39.49 -8.41
N VAL A 79 8.49 39.38 -8.60
CA VAL A 79 7.66 40.38 -9.33
C VAL A 79 6.55 40.97 -8.41
N GLY A 80 6.98 41.60 -7.31
CA GLY A 80 6.21 41.80 -6.07
C GLY A 80 4.91 42.64 -6.01
N VAL A 81 4.01 42.69 -7.00
CA VAL A 81 2.67 43.28 -6.78
C VAL A 81 1.51 42.58 -7.54
N ALA A 82 1.75 41.94 -8.69
CA ALA A 82 0.74 41.12 -9.39
C ALA A 82 0.72 39.64 -8.97
N SER A 83 1.62 39.31 -8.04
CA SER A 83 1.95 37.98 -7.51
C SER A 83 0.86 37.35 -6.66
N PHE A 84 0.24 38.15 -5.78
CA PHE A 84 -0.51 37.65 -4.61
C PHE A 84 -1.66 36.69 -4.93
N ASP A 85 -2.27 36.82 -6.11
CA ASP A 85 -3.39 35.95 -6.55
C ASP A 85 -2.89 34.61 -7.10
N LEU A 86 -1.76 34.62 -7.84
CA LEU A 86 -1.12 33.41 -8.33
C LEU A 86 -0.52 32.59 -7.17
N GLY A 87 0.09 33.23 -6.17
CA GLY A 87 0.72 32.52 -5.05
C GLY A 87 -0.24 31.82 -4.14
N GLN A 88 -1.42 32.39 -3.92
CA GLN A 88 -2.47 31.71 -3.18
C GLN A 88 -2.94 30.45 -3.91
N MET A 89 -3.10 30.52 -5.23
CA MET A 89 -3.47 29.37 -6.04
C MET A 89 -2.38 28.28 -6.04
N LEU A 90 -1.12 28.66 -6.24
CA LEU A 90 0.02 27.73 -6.16
C LEU A 90 0.18 27.14 -4.75
N ASN A 91 -0.12 27.89 -3.70
CA ASN A 91 -0.13 27.38 -2.33
C ASN A 91 -1.20 26.32 -2.13
N SER A 92 -2.44 26.57 -2.56
CA SER A 92 -3.51 25.58 -2.46
C SER A 92 -3.15 24.25 -3.13
N ILE A 93 -2.59 24.29 -4.34
CA ILE A 93 -2.17 23.08 -5.07
C ILE A 93 -1.04 22.36 -4.32
N SER A 94 -0.03 23.11 -3.86
CA SER A 94 1.10 22.58 -3.10
C SER A 94 0.66 21.91 -1.79
N ASP A 95 -0.29 22.53 -1.06
CA ASP A 95 -0.81 21.98 0.18
C ASP A 95 -1.56 20.65 -0.07
N MET A 96 -2.30 20.56 -1.18
CA MET A 96 -2.94 19.30 -1.58
C MET A 96 -1.94 18.24 -2.02
N LEU A 97 -0.87 18.62 -2.74
CA LEU A 97 0.22 17.69 -3.10
C LEU A 97 0.97 17.18 -1.87
N ASP A 98 1.20 18.03 -0.88
CA ASP A 98 1.80 17.63 0.39
C ASP A 98 0.92 16.65 1.16
N LEU A 99 -0.39 16.91 1.23
CA LEU A 99 -1.35 15.98 1.85
C LEU A 99 -1.37 14.63 1.12
N PHE A 100 -1.37 14.67 -0.22
CA PHE A 100 -1.32 13.48 -1.06
C PHE A 100 -0.04 12.67 -0.81
N LYS A 101 1.14 13.32 -0.90
CA LYS A 101 2.45 12.69 -0.69
C LYS A 101 2.55 12.07 0.70
N HIS A 102 2.10 12.78 1.74
CA HIS A 102 2.12 12.25 3.11
C HIS A 102 1.25 10.99 3.25
N THR A 103 0.05 11.03 2.68
CA THR A 103 -0.89 9.89 2.74
C THR A 103 -0.36 8.70 1.94
N MET A 104 0.22 8.95 0.76
CA MET A 104 0.85 7.89 -0.04
C MET A 104 2.10 7.33 0.61
N ALA A 105 2.90 8.14 1.31
CA ALA A 105 4.05 7.64 2.07
C ALA A 105 3.62 6.65 3.16
N LEU A 106 2.48 6.89 3.83
CA LEU A 106 1.90 5.94 4.78
C LEU A 106 1.43 4.65 4.10
N ALA A 107 0.80 4.74 2.92
CA ALA A 107 0.40 3.57 2.14
C ALA A 107 1.62 2.74 1.68
N LEU A 108 2.67 3.40 1.18
CA LEU A 108 3.94 2.78 0.79
C LEU A 108 4.61 2.09 1.98
N ALA A 109 4.61 2.71 3.16
CA ALA A 109 5.15 2.12 4.38
C ALA A 109 4.36 0.86 4.78
N SER A 110 3.03 0.90 4.72
CA SER A 110 2.15 -0.24 4.98
C SER A 110 2.42 -1.41 4.02
N LEU A 111 2.46 -1.13 2.71
CA LEU A 111 2.72 -2.13 1.68
C LEU A 111 4.13 -2.72 1.79
N SER A 112 5.14 -1.89 2.09
CA SER A 112 6.52 -2.33 2.30
C SER A 112 6.62 -3.26 3.52
N LEU A 113 5.92 -2.92 4.61
CA LEU A 113 5.84 -3.78 5.79
C LEU A 113 5.18 -5.12 5.47
N GLN A 114 4.08 -5.10 4.70
CA GLN A 114 3.40 -6.31 4.24
C GLN A 114 4.34 -7.18 3.38
N LYS A 115 5.06 -6.59 2.41
CA LYS A 115 6.04 -7.29 1.56
C LYS A 115 7.16 -7.91 2.39
N PHE A 116 7.70 -7.17 3.35
CA PHE A 116 8.75 -7.66 4.25
C PHE A 116 8.27 -8.84 5.11
N LEU A 117 7.06 -8.73 5.67
CA LEU A 117 6.43 -9.83 6.41
C LEU A 117 6.24 -11.06 5.51
N LEU A 118 5.73 -10.88 4.29
CA LEU A 118 5.47 -11.97 3.36
C LEU A 118 6.76 -12.72 3.00
N ILE A 119 7.83 -12.00 2.64
CA ILE A 119 9.15 -12.59 2.34
C ILE A 119 9.70 -13.35 3.56
N THR A 120 9.57 -12.77 4.76
CA THR A 120 10.02 -13.40 6.00
C THR A 120 9.25 -14.68 6.30
N MET A 121 7.93 -14.66 6.12
CA MET A 121 7.01 -15.79 6.38
C MET A 121 7.14 -16.90 5.34
N SER A 122 7.48 -16.56 4.10
CA SER A 122 7.73 -17.52 3.00
C SER A 122 9.12 -18.18 3.10
N SER A 123 9.97 -17.78 4.04
CA SER A 123 11.30 -18.36 4.19
C SER A 123 11.24 -19.84 4.62
N LYS A 124 12.22 -20.64 4.16
CA LYS A 124 12.34 -22.06 4.54
C LYS A 124 12.42 -22.25 6.06
N LEU A 125 13.02 -21.28 6.76
CA LEU A 125 13.12 -21.29 8.23
C LEU A 125 11.75 -21.12 8.90
N PHE A 126 10.93 -20.19 8.42
CA PHE A 126 9.60 -19.97 8.97
C PHE A 126 8.67 -21.17 8.68
N ASN A 127 8.73 -21.73 7.46
CA ASN A 127 8.04 -22.98 7.13
C ASN A 127 8.47 -24.14 8.02
N ALA A 128 9.79 -24.30 8.26
CA ALA A 128 10.31 -25.32 9.17
C ALA A 128 9.85 -25.10 10.61
N LEU A 129 9.76 -23.84 11.08
CA LEU A 129 9.30 -23.49 12.42
C LEU A 129 7.81 -23.81 12.62
N VAL A 130 6.96 -23.52 11.62
CA VAL A 130 5.55 -23.91 11.61
C VAL A 130 5.40 -25.43 11.61
N LEU A 131 6.19 -26.13 10.80
CA LEU A 131 6.19 -27.59 10.73
C LEU A 131 6.60 -28.21 12.08
N LEU A 132 7.70 -27.72 12.67
CA LEU A 132 8.22 -28.18 13.97
C LEU A 132 7.22 -27.90 15.10
N SER A 133 6.59 -26.72 15.08
CA SER A 133 5.53 -26.37 16.03
C SER A 133 4.30 -27.27 15.88
N GLY A 134 3.92 -27.65 14.65
CA GLY A 134 2.82 -28.58 14.39
C GLY A 134 3.13 -30.00 14.88
N ILE A 135 4.34 -30.49 14.61
CA ILE A 135 4.83 -31.79 15.09
C ILE A 135 4.90 -31.81 16.62
N GLY A 136 5.41 -30.75 17.25
CA GLY A 136 5.46 -30.62 18.71
C GLY A 136 4.08 -30.67 19.37
N LEU A 137 3.08 -30.04 18.74
CA LEU A 137 1.69 -30.07 19.22
C LEU A 137 1.08 -31.47 19.06
N LEU A 138 1.28 -32.13 17.91
CA LEU A 138 0.90 -33.54 17.68
C LEU A 138 1.54 -34.48 18.71
N ALA A 139 2.83 -34.29 19.02
CA ALA A 139 3.56 -35.06 20.01
C ALA A 139 3.00 -34.87 21.42
N THR A 140 2.55 -33.67 21.80
CA THR A 140 1.88 -33.42 23.10
C THR A 140 0.50 -34.07 23.21
N ILE A 141 -0.19 -34.28 22.09
CA ILE A 141 -1.51 -34.93 22.06
C ILE A 141 -1.36 -36.46 22.19
N TRP A 142 -0.34 -37.04 21.55
CA TRP A 142 -0.10 -38.49 21.54
C TRP A 142 0.75 -38.98 22.72
N THR A 143 1.59 -38.11 23.28
CA THR A 143 2.51 -38.47 24.36
C THR A 143 2.06 -37.80 25.65
N GLY A 144 1.40 -38.56 26.55
CA GLY A 144 0.88 -38.05 27.82
C GLY A 144 1.92 -37.49 28.80
N LYS A 145 3.22 -37.61 28.51
CA LYS A 145 4.33 -37.07 29.31
C LYS A 145 4.62 -35.58 29.04
N LEU A 146 4.12 -35.01 27.95
CA LEU A 146 4.40 -33.62 27.51
C LEU A 146 3.21 -32.67 27.75
N THR A 147 2.21 -33.11 28.52
CA THR A 147 1.05 -32.33 28.96
C THR A 147 1.38 -30.97 29.61
N PRO A 148 2.44 -30.79 30.44
CA PRO A 148 2.72 -29.47 31.02
C PRO A 148 3.17 -28.43 29.98
N PHE A 149 3.70 -28.84 28.83
CA PHE A 149 4.11 -27.94 27.74
C PHE A 149 3.01 -27.70 26.71
N LYS A 150 1.87 -28.39 26.81
CA LYS A 150 0.77 -28.34 25.85
C LYS A 150 0.20 -26.93 25.67
N GLU A 151 -0.04 -26.19 26.76
CA GLU A 151 -0.57 -24.82 26.66
C GLU A 151 0.39 -23.87 25.94
N ARG A 152 1.70 -23.97 26.23
CA ARG A 152 2.71 -23.12 25.60
C ARG A 152 2.88 -23.47 24.12
N ALA A 153 2.93 -24.75 23.78
CA ALA A 153 3.00 -25.22 22.39
C ALA A 153 1.77 -24.79 21.58
N THR A 154 0.58 -24.86 22.19
CA THR A 154 -0.67 -24.44 21.53
C THR A 154 -0.71 -22.92 21.32
N LYS A 155 -0.27 -22.13 22.31
CA LYS A 155 -0.17 -20.66 22.17
C LYS A 155 0.80 -20.26 21.07
N VAL A 156 1.99 -20.86 21.02
CA VAL A 156 3.01 -20.55 20.00
C VAL A 156 2.51 -20.93 18.60
N PHE A 157 1.95 -22.13 18.44
CA PHE A 157 1.40 -22.57 17.16
C PHE A 157 0.23 -21.69 16.69
N LYS A 158 -0.68 -21.33 17.61
CA LYS A 158 -1.82 -20.44 17.32
C LYS A 158 -1.33 -19.08 16.87
N THR A 159 -0.37 -18.47 17.57
CA THR A 159 0.20 -17.17 17.18
C THR A 159 0.87 -17.23 15.81
N LEU A 160 1.67 -18.26 15.54
CA LEU A 160 2.33 -18.45 14.24
C LEU A 160 1.33 -18.57 13.09
N LEU A 161 0.27 -19.37 13.27
CA LEU A 161 -0.78 -19.51 12.28
C LEU A 161 -1.58 -18.22 12.07
N ILE A 162 -1.95 -17.53 13.16
CA ILE A 162 -2.66 -16.25 13.09
C ILE A 162 -1.86 -15.26 12.27
N VAL A 163 -0.58 -15.09 12.56
CA VAL A 163 0.26 -14.11 11.83
C VAL A 163 0.35 -14.48 10.35
N ARG A 164 0.55 -15.76 10.03
CA ARG A 164 0.65 -16.21 8.63
C ARG A 164 -0.65 -16.00 7.86
N PHE A 165 -1.75 -16.51 8.39
CA PHE A 165 -3.05 -16.40 7.74
C PHE A 165 -3.56 -14.96 7.72
N ALA A 166 -3.20 -14.12 8.69
CA ALA A 166 -3.59 -12.72 8.69
C ALA A 166 -3.00 -11.94 7.50
N VAL A 167 -1.71 -12.13 7.22
CA VAL A 167 -1.05 -11.45 6.08
C VAL A 167 -1.63 -11.94 4.76
N ILE A 168 -1.73 -13.26 4.59
CA ILE A 168 -2.21 -13.86 3.36
C ILE A 168 -3.68 -13.48 3.08
N ALA A 169 -4.53 -13.52 4.11
CA ALA A 169 -5.93 -13.17 3.96
C ALA A 169 -6.14 -11.66 3.78
N SER A 170 -5.32 -10.81 4.40
CA SER A 170 -5.33 -9.36 4.12
C SER A 170 -5.07 -9.08 2.65
N VAL A 171 -4.07 -9.75 2.06
CA VAL A 171 -3.74 -9.56 0.64
C VAL A 171 -4.81 -10.17 -0.28
N SER A 172 -5.37 -11.32 0.09
CA SER A 172 -6.47 -11.95 -0.66
C SER A 172 -7.72 -11.07 -0.69
N LEU A 173 -7.99 -10.34 0.41
CA LEU A 173 -9.09 -9.39 0.47
C LEU A 173 -8.80 -8.15 -0.38
N SER A 174 -7.55 -7.67 -0.41
CA SER A 174 -7.15 -6.57 -1.30
C SER A 174 -7.35 -6.96 -2.77
N LEU A 175 -6.95 -8.18 -3.16
CA LEU A 175 -7.22 -8.74 -4.50
C LEU A 175 -8.72 -8.82 -4.82
N ALA A 176 -9.54 -9.26 -3.87
CA ALA A 176 -10.99 -9.31 -4.06
C ALA A 176 -11.60 -7.91 -4.19
N ALA A 177 -11.12 -6.93 -3.42
CA ALA A 177 -11.58 -5.55 -3.48
C ALA A 177 -11.19 -4.86 -4.79
N ASP A 178 -9.99 -5.16 -5.30
CA ASP A 178 -9.55 -4.71 -6.62
C ASP A 178 -10.52 -5.17 -7.70
N HIS A 179 -10.76 -6.49 -7.79
CA HIS A 179 -11.63 -7.06 -8.81
C HIS A 179 -13.11 -6.66 -8.71
N LEU A 180 -13.63 -6.44 -7.49
CA LEU A 180 -15.06 -6.18 -7.30
C LEU A 180 -15.44 -4.70 -7.38
N PHE A 181 -14.54 -3.76 -7.07
CA PHE A 181 -14.92 -2.36 -6.89
C PHE A 181 -13.91 -1.30 -7.38
N ILE A 182 -12.63 -1.64 -7.58
CA ILE A 182 -11.56 -0.63 -7.54
C ILE A 182 -10.67 -0.60 -8.80
N ASP A 183 -10.60 -1.69 -9.59
CA ASP A 183 -9.56 -1.85 -10.63
C ASP A 183 -9.63 -0.80 -11.77
N GLU A 184 -10.84 -0.47 -12.24
CA GLU A 184 -11.01 0.48 -13.36
C GLU A 184 -10.71 1.92 -12.93
N SER A 185 -11.19 2.32 -11.76
CA SER A 185 -10.97 3.68 -11.24
C SER A 185 -9.52 3.93 -10.85
N VAL A 186 -8.81 2.95 -10.26
CA VAL A 186 -7.40 3.15 -9.87
C VAL A 186 -6.51 3.22 -11.10
N LYS A 187 -6.63 2.27 -12.03
CA LYS A 187 -5.78 2.24 -13.23
C LYS A 187 -6.00 3.45 -14.12
N GLU A 188 -7.25 3.88 -14.30
CA GLU A 188 -7.56 5.07 -15.09
C GLU A 188 -6.99 6.34 -14.45
N ASN A 189 -7.24 6.56 -13.15
CA ASN A 189 -6.76 7.76 -12.48
C ASN A 189 -5.22 7.77 -12.37
N GLU A 190 -4.57 6.63 -12.16
CA GLU A 190 -3.10 6.50 -12.12
C GLU A 190 -2.49 6.87 -13.47
N ALA A 191 -2.98 6.26 -14.55
CA ALA A 191 -2.48 6.53 -15.90
C ALA A 191 -2.63 8.00 -16.28
N GLN A 192 -3.81 8.59 -16.03
CA GLN A 192 -4.07 10.00 -16.30
C GLN A 192 -3.20 10.93 -15.45
N ALA A 193 -3.03 10.64 -14.16
CA ALA A 193 -2.19 11.44 -13.27
C ALA A 193 -0.71 11.41 -13.69
N THR A 194 -0.19 10.25 -14.09
CA THR A 194 1.18 10.11 -14.59
C THR A 194 1.38 10.76 -15.95
N GLU A 195 0.46 10.56 -16.90
CA GLU A 195 0.55 11.18 -18.23
C GLU A 195 0.52 12.72 -18.13
N LEU A 196 -0.36 13.24 -17.28
CA LEU A 196 -0.48 14.68 -17.05
C LEU A 196 0.79 15.24 -16.40
N SER A 197 1.31 14.57 -15.37
CA SER A 197 2.58 14.94 -14.73
C SER A 197 3.74 14.97 -15.73
N GLN A 198 3.90 13.94 -16.56
CA GLN A 198 4.94 13.89 -17.59
C GLN A 198 4.76 14.97 -18.66
N SER A 199 3.52 15.23 -19.07
CA SER A 199 3.21 16.26 -20.07
C SER A 199 3.53 17.66 -19.53
N ILE A 200 3.25 17.91 -18.25
CA ILE A 200 3.60 19.16 -17.56
C ILE A 200 5.12 19.30 -17.45
N SER A 201 5.85 18.25 -17.02
CA SER A 201 7.31 18.29 -16.95
C SER A 201 7.96 18.61 -18.30
N LYS A 202 7.48 17.99 -19.40
CA LYS A 202 7.97 18.28 -20.76
C LYS A 202 7.69 19.72 -21.19
N LYS A 203 6.48 20.24 -20.90
CA LYS A 203 6.12 21.65 -21.20
C LYS A 203 7.04 22.62 -20.45
N VAL A 204 7.35 22.31 -19.19
CA VAL A 204 8.22 23.13 -18.33
C VAL A 204 9.68 23.11 -18.82
N GLU A 205 10.21 21.95 -19.19
CA GLU A 205 11.58 21.83 -19.72
C GLU A 205 11.77 22.64 -21.02
N ASN A 206 10.75 22.66 -21.89
CA ASN A 206 10.75 23.49 -23.09
C ASN A 206 10.74 25.00 -22.78
N ILE A 207 10.15 25.43 -21.66
CA ILE A 207 10.15 26.85 -21.24
C ILE A 207 11.49 27.21 -20.58
N ALA A 208 12.01 26.33 -19.73
CA ALA A 208 13.29 26.54 -19.03
C ALA A 208 14.48 26.65 -20.02
N SER A 209 14.46 25.87 -21.11
CA SER A 209 15.47 25.93 -22.18
C SER A 209 15.44 27.22 -23.02
N ILE A 210 14.36 28.01 -22.96
CA ILE A 210 14.29 29.33 -23.62
C ILE A 210 15.03 30.40 -22.80
N GLN A 211 15.11 30.27 -21.48
CA GLN A 211 15.79 31.24 -20.61
C GLN A 211 17.33 31.09 -20.61
N THR A 212 17.89 29.92 -20.94
CA THR A 212 19.35 29.67 -20.86
C THR A 212 20.18 30.20 -22.03
N ASN A 213 19.56 30.67 -23.13
CA ASN A 213 20.27 31.23 -24.29
C ASN A 213 20.46 32.77 -24.23
N GLY A 214 20.26 33.41 -23.07
CA GLY A 214 20.21 34.87 -22.93
C GLY A 214 21.53 35.59 -22.58
N GLU A 215 22.67 34.91 -22.42
CA GLU A 215 23.93 35.51 -21.92
C GLU A 215 25.07 35.58 -22.95
N GLN A 216 24.80 35.89 -24.22
CA GLN A 216 25.85 36.34 -25.14
C GLN A 216 25.36 37.46 -26.06
N GLU A 217 25.67 38.70 -25.66
CA GLU A 217 25.69 39.85 -26.57
C GLU A 217 26.82 39.70 -27.60
N ASP A 218 26.50 39.80 -28.88
CA ASP A 218 27.25 40.72 -29.74
C ASP A 218 26.38 41.33 -30.84
N LYS A 219 26.78 42.52 -31.25
CA LYS A 219 25.99 43.56 -31.92
C LYS A 219 25.61 43.19 -33.36
N GLY A 220 24.41 42.63 -33.50
CA GLY A 220 23.61 42.55 -34.73
C GLY A 220 22.13 42.24 -34.44
N PHE A 221 21.74 42.39 -33.17
CA PHE A 221 20.56 41.78 -32.57
C PHE A 221 19.35 42.73 -32.55
N ILE A 222 19.55 44.04 -32.50
CA ILE A 222 18.48 45.02 -32.21
C ILE A 222 17.49 45.17 -33.39
N ASP A 223 17.96 45.07 -34.63
CA ASP A 223 17.14 45.18 -35.84
C ASP A 223 16.28 43.92 -36.06
N GLY A 224 16.88 42.73 -35.90
CA GLY A 224 16.15 41.45 -35.90
C GLY A 224 15.29 41.21 -34.65
N MET A 225 15.56 41.93 -33.56
CA MET A 225 14.77 41.88 -32.32
C MET A 225 13.51 42.76 -32.42
N SER A 226 13.52 43.86 -33.17
CA SER A 226 12.30 44.66 -33.39
C SER A 226 11.23 43.84 -34.14
N ASP A 227 11.62 43.19 -35.23
CA ASP A 227 10.72 42.36 -36.03
C ASP A 227 10.28 41.08 -35.29
N LYS A 228 11.17 40.50 -34.46
CA LYS A 228 10.81 39.39 -33.57
C LYS A 228 9.97 39.82 -32.36
N TRP A 229 10.14 41.04 -31.87
CA TRP A 229 9.38 41.58 -30.73
C TRP A 229 7.96 41.94 -31.13
N ASP A 230 7.75 42.48 -32.33
CA ASP A 230 6.40 42.78 -32.83
C ASP A 230 5.66 41.52 -33.29
N SER A 231 6.37 40.51 -33.83
CA SER A 231 5.79 39.18 -34.08
C SER A 231 5.58 38.33 -32.82
N MET A 232 6.36 38.58 -31.76
CA MET A 232 6.07 38.07 -30.42
C MET A 232 4.92 38.84 -29.78
N LYS A 233 4.78 40.16 -29.86
CA LYS A 233 3.63 40.92 -29.31
C LYS A 233 2.28 40.48 -29.87
N ALA A 234 2.24 40.03 -31.12
CA ALA A 234 1.04 39.42 -31.71
C ALA A 234 0.77 37.98 -31.22
N ASN A 235 1.77 37.32 -30.60
CA ASN A 235 1.71 35.96 -30.03
C ASN A 235 2.17 35.89 -28.55
N VAL A 236 2.20 37.01 -27.81
CA VAL A 236 2.62 37.02 -26.40
C VAL A 236 1.42 36.50 -25.63
N ILE A 237 1.34 35.18 -25.59
CA ILE A 237 0.85 34.45 -24.44
C ILE A 237 1.75 34.91 -23.31
N THR A 238 1.22 35.74 -22.42
CA THR A 238 1.95 36.30 -21.28
C THR A 238 2.59 35.12 -20.53
N PRO A 239 3.81 35.23 -19.96
CA PRO A 239 4.35 34.20 -19.06
C PRO A 239 3.31 33.77 -17.99
N LYS A 240 2.47 34.73 -17.58
CA LYS A 240 1.29 34.53 -16.74
C LYS A 240 0.27 33.54 -17.33
N ASP A 241 -0.09 33.64 -18.61
CA ASP A 241 -1.08 32.77 -19.26
C ASP A 241 -0.54 31.34 -19.42
N ILE A 242 0.77 31.18 -19.66
CA ILE A 242 1.43 29.87 -19.68
C ILE A 242 1.41 29.23 -18.28
N ILE A 243 1.73 30.01 -17.24
CA ILE A 243 1.69 29.57 -15.84
C ILE A 243 0.26 29.17 -15.46
N VAL A 244 -0.74 29.99 -15.79
CA VAL A 244 -2.16 29.72 -15.46
C VAL A 244 -2.63 28.43 -16.13
N ASN A 245 -2.33 28.21 -17.41
CA ASN A 245 -2.73 26.98 -18.12
C ASN A 245 -2.04 25.72 -17.55
N ILE A 246 -0.76 25.82 -17.18
CA ILE A 246 -0.06 24.71 -16.50
C ILE A 246 -0.68 24.45 -15.13
N MET A 247 -1.02 25.49 -14.38
CA MET A 247 -1.62 25.32 -13.06
C MET A 247 -3.04 24.78 -13.11
N GLU A 248 -3.84 25.16 -14.10
CA GLU A 248 -5.15 24.57 -14.36
C GLU A 248 -5.03 23.09 -14.73
N SER A 249 -4.00 22.73 -15.50
CA SER A 249 -3.66 21.33 -15.77
C SER A 249 -3.29 20.58 -14.50
N ILE A 250 -2.52 21.20 -13.59
CA ILE A 250 -2.17 20.59 -12.29
C ILE A 250 -3.40 20.45 -11.40
N ASP A 251 -4.28 21.44 -11.34
CA ASP A 251 -5.51 21.39 -10.54
C ASP A 251 -6.43 20.25 -10.99
N ASN A 252 -6.60 20.07 -12.30
CA ASN A 252 -7.29 18.91 -12.86
C ASN A 252 -6.61 17.58 -12.49
N ALA A 253 -5.27 17.55 -12.45
CA ALA A 253 -4.52 16.40 -11.96
C ALA A 253 -4.79 16.12 -10.47
N MET A 254 -4.96 17.18 -9.66
CA MET A 254 -5.19 17.06 -8.23
C MET A 254 -6.48 16.32 -7.91
N ILE A 255 -7.54 16.52 -8.69
CA ILE A 255 -8.78 15.73 -8.56
C ILE A 255 -8.47 14.24 -8.73
N LYS A 256 -7.62 13.88 -9.69
CA LYS A 256 -7.19 12.49 -9.93
C LYS A 256 -6.34 11.96 -8.78
N PHE A 257 -5.40 12.75 -8.26
CA PHE A 257 -4.61 12.38 -7.09
C PHE A 257 -5.46 12.20 -5.82
N ILE A 258 -6.48 13.02 -5.62
CA ILE A 258 -7.41 12.88 -4.48
C ILE A 258 -8.19 11.57 -4.58
N ASN A 259 -8.71 11.24 -5.77
CA ASN A 259 -9.38 9.97 -6.00
C ASN A 259 -8.43 8.79 -5.77
N LEU A 260 -7.21 8.87 -6.29
CA LEU A 260 -6.19 7.86 -6.02
C LEU A 260 -5.89 7.73 -4.54
N MET A 261 -5.69 8.85 -3.82
CA MET A 261 -5.45 8.83 -2.38
C MET A 261 -6.58 8.12 -1.64
N MET A 262 -7.84 8.45 -1.96
CA MET A 262 -9.00 7.80 -1.36
C MET A 262 -8.98 6.29 -1.60
N LEU A 263 -8.74 5.86 -2.85
CA LEU A 263 -8.72 4.46 -3.24
C LEU A 263 -7.54 3.71 -2.60
N PHE A 264 -6.36 4.33 -2.54
CA PHE A 264 -5.19 3.76 -1.89
C PHE A 264 -5.36 3.65 -0.38
N VAL A 265 -5.90 4.66 0.30
CA VAL A 265 -6.22 4.58 1.73
C VAL A 265 -7.22 3.46 2.00
N LEU A 266 -8.26 3.35 1.18
CA LEU A 266 -9.25 2.29 1.30
C LEU A 266 -8.59 0.90 1.18
N LYS A 267 -7.81 0.68 0.11
CA LYS A 267 -7.19 -0.61 -0.21
C LYS A 267 -6.05 -1.01 0.74
N THR A 268 -5.21 -0.06 1.15
CA THR A 268 -3.93 -0.35 1.83
C THR A 268 -3.95 -0.13 3.34
N ILE A 269 -4.92 0.65 3.85
CA ILE A 269 -5.07 0.96 5.27
C ILE A 269 -6.40 0.42 5.78
N PHE A 270 -7.51 0.86 5.19
CA PHE A 270 -8.83 0.60 5.74
C PHE A 270 -9.19 -0.89 5.68
N LEU A 271 -9.00 -1.51 4.52
CA LEU A 271 -9.37 -2.89 4.27
C LEU A 271 -8.50 -3.89 5.05
N PRO A 272 -7.16 -3.75 5.13
CA PRO A 272 -6.32 -4.56 6.01
C PRO A 272 -6.67 -4.44 7.49
N ILE A 273 -6.98 -3.23 7.99
CA ILE A 273 -7.35 -3.03 9.40
C ILE A 273 -8.71 -3.65 9.70
N LEU A 274 -9.70 -3.42 8.83
CA LEU A 274 -11.03 -4.02 8.95
C LEU A 274 -10.93 -5.55 8.97
N PHE A 275 -10.11 -6.11 8.09
CA PHE A 275 -9.83 -7.54 8.07
C PHE A 275 -9.20 -8.01 9.37
N LEU A 276 -8.17 -7.32 9.87
CA LEU A 276 -7.49 -7.71 11.11
C LEU A 276 -8.47 -7.75 12.29
N LEU A 277 -9.40 -6.79 12.37
CA LEU A 277 -10.46 -6.78 13.38
C LEU A 277 -11.43 -7.96 13.22
N ALA A 278 -11.88 -8.24 11.99
CA ALA A 278 -12.76 -9.37 11.71
C ALA A 278 -12.07 -10.72 12.01
N PHE A 279 -10.82 -10.88 11.59
CA PHE A 279 -10.01 -12.07 11.81
C PHE A 279 -9.73 -12.29 13.29
N LYS A 280 -9.40 -11.23 14.04
CA LYS A 280 -9.25 -11.30 15.50
C LYS A 280 -10.52 -11.83 16.15
N LYS A 281 -11.69 -11.33 15.75
CA LYS A 281 -12.98 -11.79 16.30
C LYS A 281 -13.22 -13.27 15.97
N PHE A 282 -13.04 -13.66 14.72
CA PHE A 282 -13.19 -15.06 14.28
C PHE A 282 -12.27 -16.01 15.06
N VAL A 283 -11.00 -15.65 15.23
CA VAL A 283 -10.01 -16.48 15.94
C VAL A 283 -10.32 -16.62 17.43
N VAL A 284 -10.92 -15.61 18.06
CA VAL A 284 -11.34 -15.64 19.47
C VAL A 284 -12.61 -16.46 19.64
N GLU A 285 -13.56 -16.39 18.70
CA GLU A 285 -14.81 -17.15 18.76
C GLU A 285 -14.63 -18.63 18.36
N ALA A 286 -13.70 -18.93 17.44
CA ALA A 286 -13.44 -20.29 16.96
C ALA A 286 -12.54 -21.13 17.88
N PHE A 287 -11.78 -20.50 18.80
CA PHE A 287 -10.77 -21.16 19.65
C PHE A 287 -10.66 -20.55 21.05
#